data_AF-A0A9X8D3E4-F1
#
_entry.id   AF-A0A9X8D3E4-F1
#
_cell.length_a   1.000
_cell.length_b   1.000
_cell.length_c   1.000
_cell.angle_alpha   90.00
_cell.angle_beta   90.00
_cell.angle_gamma   90.00
#
_symmetry.space_group_name_H-M   'P 1'
#
loop_
_entity.id
_entity.type
_entity.pdbx_description
1 polymer ?
#
loop_
_entity_poly.entity_id
_entity_poly.type
_entity_poly.pdbx_seq_one_letter_code
_entity_poly.pdbx_strand_id
1 'polypeptide(L)'
;MVSPALRRQRGATLIEVLVTLLILAFGLFGLVGLQARLQASEMESYQRSQALMLLNDMASRIAINRRMAASYASSTALGAGADCPTATGTRQQIDAKEWCNALQGAAEFSGNDKLGTVIGGRGCVEDMGNNEYLVTVAWQGLGPISAPPAGVACGKNAYDGPTGSKCSNDLCRRTVTTLVRIGSLS
;
A
#
# COMPACT_ATOMS: atom_id res chain seq x y z
N MET A 1 -74.61 18.97 -3.84
CA MET A 1 -73.53 18.21 -4.50
C MET A 1 -72.56 17.71 -3.45
N VAL A 2 -72.43 16.39 -3.38
CA VAL A 2 -71.40 15.52 -2.76
C VAL A 2 -70.84 15.92 -1.38
N SER A 3 -71.29 15.21 -0.33
CA SER A 3 -70.66 15.17 0.99
C SER A 3 -69.34 14.37 0.92
N PRO A 4 -68.22 14.86 1.47
CA PRO A 4 -66.96 14.11 1.47
C PRO A 4 -67.08 12.92 2.43
N ALA A 5 -66.82 11.71 1.92
CA ALA A 5 -66.70 10.52 2.77
C ALA A 5 -65.45 10.67 3.65
N LEU A 6 -65.64 10.66 4.98
CA LEU A 6 -64.54 10.57 5.94
C LEU A 6 -63.78 9.26 5.68
N ARG A 7 -62.58 9.36 5.09
CA ARG A 7 -61.69 8.22 4.93
C ARG A 7 -61.37 7.67 6.31
N ARG A 8 -61.79 6.44 6.57
CA ARG A 8 -61.47 5.70 7.80
C ARG A 8 -59.95 5.60 7.90
N GLN A 9 -59.36 6.28 8.88
CA GLN A 9 -57.93 6.18 9.17
C GLN A 9 -57.67 4.73 9.58
N ARG A 10 -57.17 3.92 8.65
CA ARG A 10 -56.60 2.60 8.97
C ARG A 10 -55.30 2.90 9.68
N GLY A 11 -55.36 3.00 11.01
CA GLY A 11 -54.17 3.14 11.84
C GLY A 11 -53.19 2.03 11.43
N ALA A 12 -51.95 2.42 11.13
CA ALA A 12 -50.88 1.47 10.91
C ALA A 12 -50.90 0.49 12.08
N THR A 13 -51.11 -0.79 11.77
CA THR A 13 -51.15 -1.81 12.82
C THR A 13 -49.79 -1.82 13.52
N LEU A 14 -49.73 -2.04 14.85
CA LEU A 14 -48.45 -2.13 15.60
C LEU A 14 -47.44 -3.10 14.93
N ILE A 15 -47.95 -4.12 14.24
CA ILE A 15 -47.15 -5.08 13.49
C ILE A 15 -46.50 -4.48 12.23
N GLU A 16 -47.14 -3.51 11.57
CA GLU A 16 -46.58 -2.82 10.39
C GLU A 16 -45.36 -1.98 10.77
N VAL A 17 -45.44 -1.24 11.88
CA VAL A 17 -44.30 -0.49 12.43
C VAL A 17 -43.18 -1.43 12.89
N LEU A 18 -43.52 -2.57 13.49
CA LEU A 18 -42.52 -3.56 13.91
C LEU A 18 -41.80 -4.17 12.70
N VAL A 19 -42.53 -4.46 11.62
CA VAL A 19 -41.94 -4.97 10.36
C VAL A 19 -41.07 -3.91 9.68
N THR A 20 -41.46 -2.63 9.64
CA THR A 20 -40.60 -1.58 9.07
C THR A 20 -39.33 -1.38 9.88
N LEU A 21 -39.40 -1.37 11.21
CA LEU A 21 -38.22 -1.30 12.08
C LEU A 21 -37.31 -2.52 11.89
N LEU A 22 -37.87 -3.72 11.71
CA LEU A 22 -37.12 -4.93 11.45
C LEU A 22 -36.36 -4.84 10.11
N ILE A 23 -37.03 -4.40 9.04
CA ILE A 23 -36.41 -4.21 7.73
C ILE A 23 -35.29 -3.16 7.80
N LEU A 24 -35.54 -2.04 8.49
CA LEU A 24 -34.54 -0.98 8.68
C LEU A 24 -33.33 -1.46 9.49
N ALA A 25 -33.55 -2.26 10.54
CA ALA A 25 -32.47 -2.84 11.34
C ALA A 25 -31.56 -3.72 10.47
N PHE A 26 -32.13 -4.64 9.68
CA PHE A 26 -31.35 -5.47 8.74
C PHE A 26 -30.63 -4.63 7.68
N GLY A 27 -31.29 -3.58 7.15
CA GLY A 27 -30.68 -2.65 6.21
C GLY A 27 -29.45 -1.95 6.80
N LEU A 28 -29.54 -1.47 8.04
CA LEU A 28 -28.44 -0.78 8.73
C LEU A 28 -27.28 -1.72 9.06
N PHE A 29 -27.56 -2.97 9.48
CA PHE A 29 -26.50 -3.98 9.66
C PHE A 29 -25.76 -4.30 8.36
N GLY A 30 -26.47 -4.32 7.23
CA GLY A 30 -25.85 -4.44 5.90
C GLY A 30 -24.88 -3.30 5.59
N LEU A 31 -25.25 -2.06 5.93
CA LEU A 31 -24.41 -0.87 5.72
C LEU A 31 -23.14 -0.89 6.57
N VAL A 32 -23.20 -1.39 7.81
CA VAL A 32 -22.00 -1.53 8.66
C VAL A 32 -20.97 -2.47 8.03
N GLY A 33 -21.43 -3.59 7.46
CA GLY A 33 -20.57 -4.52 6.74
C GLY A 33 -19.92 -3.89 5.49
N LEU A 34 -20.65 -3.06 4.77
CA LEU A 34 -20.12 -2.28 3.65
C LEU A 34 -19.10 -1.23 4.12
N GLN A 35 -19.40 -0.50 5.19
CA GLN A 35 -18.52 0.52 5.76
C GLN A 35 -17.15 -0.05 6.15
N ALA A 36 -17.12 -1.24 6.75
CA ALA A 36 -15.87 -1.91 7.10
C ALA A 36 -15.03 -2.27 5.86
N ARG A 37 -15.68 -2.72 4.78
CA ARG A 37 -14.99 -3.03 3.51
C ARG A 37 -14.45 -1.78 2.83
N LEU A 38 -15.21 -0.69 2.87
CA LEU A 38 -14.78 0.60 2.33
C LEU A 38 -13.52 1.10 3.05
N GLN A 39 -13.50 1.07 4.38
CA GLN A 39 -12.32 1.45 5.17
C GLN A 39 -11.08 0.62 4.82
N ALA A 40 -11.22 -0.70 4.68
CA ALA A 40 -10.12 -1.57 4.27
C ALA A 40 -9.61 -1.22 2.85
N SER A 41 -10.53 -0.94 1.91
CA SER A 41 -10.19 -0.53 0.55
C SER A 41 -9.49 0.84 0.50
N GLU A 42 -9.93 1.79 1.32
CA GLU A 42 -9.29 3.09 1.46
C GLU A 42 -7.86 2.94 1.98
N MET A 43 -7.65 2.09 2.99
CA MET A 43 -6.32 1.83 3.53
C MET A 43 -5.38 1.16 2.52
N GLU A 44 -5.84 0.17 1.74
CA GLU A 44 -5.03 -0.40 0.65
C GLU A 44 -4.67 0.66 -0.41
N SER A 45 -5.61 1.53 -0.75
CA SER A 45 -5.41 2.61 -1.73
C SER A 45 -4.40 3.65 -1.22
N TYR A 46 -4.50 4.03 0.05
CA TYR A 46 -3.57 4.92 0.72
C TYR A 46 -2.15 4.35 0.69
N GLN A 47 -1.97 3.08 1.05
CA GLN A 47 -0.66 2.42 0.99
C GLN A 47 -0.09 2.42 -0.43
N ARG A 48 -0.91 2.09 -1.44
CA ARG A 48 -0.45 2.12 -2.83
C ARG A 48 0.00 3.52 -3.26
N SER A 49 -0.71 4.57 -2.84
CA SER A 49 -0.31 5.96 -3.09
C SER A 49 1.04 6.29 -2.46
N GLN A 50 1.24 5.95 -1.18
CA GLN A 50 2.52 6.14 -0.50
C GLN A 50 3.67 5.38 -1.19
N ALA A 51 3.43 4.12 -1.58
CA ALA A 51 4.43 3.33 -2.30
C ALA A 51 4.80 3.95 -3.64
N LEU A 52 3.84 4.48 -4.39
CA LEU A 52 4.10 5.19 -5.66
C LEU A 52 4.91 6.47 -5.45
N MET A 53 4.67 7.22 -4.37
CA MET A 53 5.50 8.38 -4.05
C MET A 53 6.95 7.99 -3.75
N LEU A 54 7.17 6.94 -2.94
CA LEU A 54 8.50 6.42 -2.63
C LEU A 54 9.21 5.84 -3.88
N LEU A 55 8.45 5.20 -4.77
CA LEU A 55 8.94 4.69 -6.04
C LEU A 55 9.42 5.83 -6.94
N ASN A 56 8.59 6.87 -7.09
CA ASN A 56 8.90 8.03 -7.92
C ASN A 56 10.05 8.87 -7.36
N ASP A 57 10.17 8.97 -6.04
CA ASP A 57 11.31 9.62 -5.37
C ASP A 57 12.63 8.96 -5.78
N MET A 58 12.75 7.64 -5.61
CA MET A 58 13.98 6.92 -5.98
C MET A 58 14.23 6.93 -7.49
N ALA A 59 13.19 6.74 -8.30
CA ALA A 59 13.32 6.81 -9.75
C ALA A 59 13.86 8.19 -10.22
N SER A 60 13.38 9.27 -9.59
CA SER A 60 13.86 10.63 -9.87
C SER A 60 15.31 10.83 -9.45
N ARG A 61 15.71 10.32 -8.28
CA ARG A 61 17.10 10.38 -7.80
C ARG A 61 18.07 9.69 -8.77
N ILE A 62 17.71 8.50 -9.26
CA ILE A 62 18.50 7.75 -10.26
C ILE A 62 18.59 8.54 -11.58
N ALA A 63 17.46 9.08 -12.05
CA ALA A 63 17.41 9.85 -13.30
C ALA A 63 18.26 11.13 -13.25
N ILE A 64 18.25 11.85 -12.11
CA ILE A 64 19.06 13.05 -11.89
C ILE A 64 20.55 12.67 -11.84
N ASN A 65 20.90 11.62 -11.09
CA ASN A 65 22.28 11.18 -10.90
C ASN A 65 22.70 10.08 -11.89
N ARG A 66 22.30 10.24 -13.16
CA ARG A 66 22.46 9.25 -14.24
C ARG A 66 23.86 8.65 -14.39
N ARG A 67 24.92 9.44 -14.18
CA ARG A 67 26.33 8.98 -14.29
C ARG A 67 26.68 7.92 -13.24
N MET A 68 25.96 7.92 -12.14
CA MET A 68 26.17 7.04 -10.99
C MET A 68 24.98 6.09 -10.80
N ALA A 69 24.11 5.91 -11.80
CA ALA A 69 22.90 5.09 -11.69
C ALA A 69 23.21 3.65 -11.21
N ALA A 70 24.31 3.06 -11.68
CA ALA A 70 24.78 1.74 -11.25
C ALA A 70 25.03 1.64 -9.74
N SER A 71 25.43 2.73 -9.09
CA SER A 71 25.66 2.76 -7.63
C SER A 71 24.40 2.84 -6.78
N TYR A 72 23.22 3.02 -7.39
CA TYR A 72 21.93 2.87 -6.70
C TYR A 72 21.47 1.42 -6.65
N ALA A 73 21.96 0.55 -7.53
CA ALA A 73 21.60 -0.86 -7.53
C ALA A 73 22.06 -1.54 -6.24
N SER A 74 21.18 -2.31 -5.62
CA SER A 74 21.44 -3.01 -4.36
C SER A 74 20.96 -4.45 -4.46
N SER A 75 21.79 -5.37 -3.97
CA SER A 75 21.44 -6.80 -3.88
C SER A 75 20.46 -7.10 -2.75
N THR A 76 20.29 -6.17 -1.80
CA THR A 76 19.41 -6.32 -0.65
C THR A 76 18.34 -5.24 -0.63
N ALA A 77 17.16 -5.61 -0.14
CA ALA A 77 16.06 -4.68 0.06
C ALA A 77 16.37 -3.72 1.22
N LEU A 78 16.17 -2.43 0.99
CA LEU A 78 16.20 -1.40 2.02
C LEU A 78 14.83 -1.29 2.69
N GLY A 79 14.78 -0.77 3.92
CA GLY A 79 13.53 -0.52 4.64
C GLY A 79 13.29 -1.48 5.80
N ALA A 80 12.10 -2.07 5.88
CA ALA A 80 11.69 -2.92 6.99
C ALA A 80 12.60 -4.14 7.18
N GLY A 81 12.95 -4.46 8.43
CA GLY A 81 13.77 -5.64 8.76
C GLY A 81 15.23 -5.58 8.31
N ALA A 82 15.72 -4.41 7.90
CA ALA A 82 17.13 -4.15 7.61
C ALA A 82 17.55 -2.81 8.25
N ASP A 83 18.82 -2.69 8.62
CA ASP A 83 19.37 -1.40 9.07
C ASP A 83 19.58 -0.48 7.88
N CYS A 84 19.12 0.76 8.01
CA CYS A 84 19.36 1.75 6.97
C CYS A 84 20.83 2.14 6.89
N PRO A 85 21.39 2.29 5.67
CA PRO A 85 22.79 2.65 5.51
C PRO A 85 23.07 4.00 6.18
N THR A 86 24.22 4.10 6.83
CA THR A 86 24.62 5.30 7.58
C THR A 86 25.68 6.13 6.85
N ALA A 87 26.29 5.58 5.80
CA ALA A 87 27.30 6.25 5.00
C ALA A 87 26.76 7.53 4.35
N THR A 88 27.60 8.55 4.25
CA THR A 88 27.24 9.89 3.70
C THR A 88 28.32 10.47 2.80
N GLY A 89 29.30 9.67 2.37
CA GLY A 89 30.44 10.13 1.58
C GLY A 89 30.10 10.42 0.12
N THR A 90 29.04 9.81 -0.43
CA THR A 90 28.53 10.09 -1.78
C THR A 90 27.06 10.46 -1.76
N ARG A 91 26.60 11.12 -2.83
CA ARG A 91 25.17 11.47 -2.98
C ARG A 91 24.27 10.24 -2.94
N GLN A 92 24.71 9.12 -3.51
CA GLN A 92 23.94 7.88 -3.57
C GLN A 92 23.83 7.21 -2.20
N GLN A 93 24.86 7.32 -1.37
CA GLN A 93 24.80 6.85 0.02
C GLN A 93 23.79 7.65 0.85
N ILE A 94 23.78 8.98 0.68
CA ILE A 94 22.79 9.86 1.32
C ILE A 94 21.38 9.52 0.82
N ASP A 95 21.21 9.39 -0.49
CA ASP A 95 19.91 9.06 -1.09
C ASP A 95 19.39 7.69 -0.62
N ALA A 96 20.25 6.66 -0.55
CA ALA A 96 19.89 5.34 -0.03
C ALA A 96 19.51 5.39 1.45
N LYS A 97 20.22 6.18 2.26
CA LYS A 97 19.89 6.42 3.67
C LYS A 97 18.54 7.10 3.82
N GLU A 98 18.30 8.20 3.11
CA GLU A 98 17.06 8.95 3.15
C GLU A 98 15.87 8.10 2.70
N TRP A 99 16.02 7.38 1.58
CA TRP A 99 14.97 6.52 1.06
C TRP A 99 14.68 5.33 1.96
N CYS A 100 15.71 4.70 2.54
CA CYS A 100 15.51 3.63 3.51
C CYS A 100 14.77 4.13 4.76
N ASN A 101 15.17 5.30 5.29
CA ASN A 101 14.49 5.91 6.43
C ASN A 101 13.04 6.25 6.09
N ALA A 102 12.79 6.77 4.88
CA ALA A 102 11.44 6.99 4.38
C ALA A 102 10.65 5.68 4.35
N LEU A 103 11.16 4.60 3.74
CA LEU A 103 10.51 3.28 3.73
C LEU A 103 10.18 2.73 5.13
N GLN A 104 10.97 3.07 6.15
CA GLN A 104 10.72 2.70 7.55
C GLN A 104 9.72 3.61 8.28
N GLY A 105 9.15 4.63 7.63
CA GLY A 105 8.24 5.57 8.26
C GLY A 105 8.91 6.66 9.08
N ALA A 106 10.15 7.02 8.79
CA ALA A 106 10.80 8.14 9.47
C ALA A 106 10.21 9.53 9.11
N ALA A 107 9.18 9.57 8.24
CA ALA A 107 8.53 10.81 7.82
C ALA A 107 7.38 11.23 8.74
N GLU A 108 6.72 10.29 9.45
CA GLU A 108 5.70 10.61 10.46
C GLU A 108 6.04 9.91 11.77
N PHE A 109 5.63 10.49 12.89
CA PHE A 109 5.86 9.91 14.20
C PHE A 109 4.61 10.06 15.06
N SER A 110 4.31 9.02 15.86
CA SER A 110 3.43 9.12 17.03
C SER A 110 4.28 8.79 18.25
N GLY A 111 4.68 9.83 18.98
CA GLY A 111 5.68 9.67 20.03
C GLY A 111 7.01 9.22 19.44
N ASN A 112 7.50 8.07 19.88
CA ASN A 112 8.74 7.47 19.38
C ASN A 112 8.52 6.47 18.23
N ASP A 113 7.26 6.12 17.96
CA ASP A 113 6.93 5.18 16.90
C ASP A 113 6.89 5.91 15.56
N LYS A 114 7.70 5.41 14.63
CA LYS A 114 7.64 5.81 13.22
C LYS A 114 6.27 5.44 12.68
N LEU A 115 5.43 6.45 12.45
CA LEU A 115 4.20 6.30 11.71
C LEU A 115 4.48 6.59 10.24
N GLY A 116 3.63 6.10 9.35
CA GLY A 116 3.62 6.64 8.01
C GLY A 116 4.78 6.16 7.14
N THR A 117 4.67 4.91 6.69
CA THR A 117 4.53 4.66 5.25
C THR A 117 3.63 3.44 5.03
N VAL A 118 3.91 2.66 4.01
CA VAL A 118 3.34 1.35 3.77
C VAL A 118 3.79 0.34 4.82
N ILE A 119 2.91 -0.61 5.16
CA ILE A 119 3.21 -1.61 6.20
C ILE A 119 4.38 -2.49 5.73
N GLY A 120 5.45 -2.51 6.52
CA GLY A 120 6.65 -3.29 6.19
C GLY A 120 7.28 -2.86 4.87
N GLY A 121 7.33 -1.56 4.59
CA GLY A 121 7.89 -1.01 3.35
C GLY A 121 9.31 -1.46 3.08
N ARG A 122 9.52 -2.04 1.89
CA ARG A 122 10.81 -2.49 1.39
C ARG A 122 11.05 -1.90 0.00
N GLY A 123 12.28 -1.51 -0.28
CA GLY A 123 12.66 -0.92 -1.56
C GLY A 123 13.88 -1.60 -2.17
N CYS A 124 13.84 -1.86 -3.47
CA CYS A 124 14.95 -2.43 -4.21
C CYS A 124 15.20 -1.65 -5.50
N VAL A 125 16.46 -1.59 -5.91
CA VAL A 125 16.87 -1.11 -7.23
C VAL A 125 17.68 -2.24 -7.84
N GLU A 126 17.14 -2.85 -8.89
CA GLU A 126 17.72 -4.00 -9.57
C GLU A 126 18.29 -3.54 -10.92
N ASP A 127 19.56 -3.85 -11.19
CA ASP A 127 20.19 -3.59 -12.49
C ASP A 127 19.74 -4.66 -13.49
N MET A 128 19.03 -4.23 -14.54
CA MET A 128 18.52 -5.10 -15.60
C MET A 128 19.51 -5.22 -16.77
N GLY A 129 20.68 -4.59 -16.67
CA GLY A 129 21.62 -4.41 -17.76
C GLY A 129 21.20 -3.28 -18.70
N ASN A 130 22.04 -2.99 -19.70
CA ASN A 130 21.76 -1.99 -20.74
C ASN A 130 21.34 -0.60 -20.22
N ASN A 131 21.88 -0.19 -19.05
CA ASN A 131 21.51 1.05 -18.38
C ASN A 131 20.02 1.16 -18.00
N GLU A 132 19.37 0.02 -17.76
CA GLU A 132 18.00 -0.07 -17.27
C GLU A 132 17.99 -0.53 -15.81
N TYR A 133 17.29 0.22 -14.96
CA TYR A 133 17.20 -0.06 -13.52
C TYR A 133 15.73 -0.24 -13.14
N LEU A 134 15.38 -1.40 -12.62
CA LEU A 134 14.05 -1.69 -12.10
C LEU A 134 13.98 -1.24 -10.64
N VAL A 135 13.23 -0.16 -10.40
CA VAL A 135 12.93 0.29 -9.04
C VAL A 135 11.66 -0.40 -8.59
N THR A 136 11.70 -1.01 -7.40
CA THR A 136 10.55 -1.71 -6.81
C THR A 136 10.32 -1.23 -5.38
N VAL A 137 9.07 -0.94 -5.04
CA VAL A 137 8.62 -0.79 -3.65
C VAL A 137 7.65 -1.91 -3.33
N ALA A 138 7.93 -2.66 -2.27
CA ALA A 138 7.14 -3.77 -1.76
C ALA A 138 6.58 -3.46 -0.37
N TRP A 139 5.39 -3.96 -0.07
CA TRP A 139 4.75 -3.80 1.24
C TRP A 139 3.74 -4.91 1.52
N GLN A 140 3.30 -4.98 2.78
CA GLN A 140 2.28 -5.93 3.22
C GLN A 140 0.88 -5.40 2.92
N GLY A 141 0.13 -6.14 2.10
CA GLY A 141 -1.30 -5.92 1.90
C GLY A 141 -2.15 -6.40 3.09
N LEU A 142 -3.39 -5.94 3.17
CA LEU A 142 -4.29 -6.23 4.29
C LEU A 142 -4.92 -7.63 4.23
N GLY A 143 -4.80 -8.31 3.08
CA GLY A 143 -5.25 -9.67 2.89
C GLY A 143 -4.59 -10.36 1.69
N PRO A 144 -4.72 -11.69 1.60
CA PRO A 144 -4.14 -12.48 0.52
C PRO A 144 -4.84 -12.19 -0.81
N ILE A 145 -4.04 -12.00 -1.85
CA ILE A 145 -4.46 -11.89 -3.24
C ILE A 145 -3.59 -12.81 -4.10
N SER A 146 -3.13 -12.38 -5.27
CA SER A 146 -2.10 -13.06 -6.06
C SER A 146 -0.70 -12.57 -5.73
N ALA A 147 0.28 -13.48 -5.71
CA ALA A 147 1.68 -13.12 -5.60
C ALA A 147 2.16 -12.29 -6.81
N PRO A 148 3.08 -11.33 -6.62
CA PRO A 148 3.72 -10.61 -7.72
C PRO A 148 4.46 -11.55 -8.70
N PRO A 149 4.67 -11.12 -9.96
CA PRO A 149 5.42 -11.90 -10.94
C PRO A 149 6.82 -12.31 -10.45
N ALA A 150 7.31 -13.47 -10.91
CA ALA A 150 8.60 -14.01 -10.49
C ALA A 150 9.81 -13.10 -10.81
N GLY A 151 9.67 -12.21 -11.80
CA GLY A 151 10.69 -11.22 -12.17
C GLY A 151 10.83 -10.04 -11.18
N VAL A 152 9.98 -9.96 -10.15
CA VAL A 152 10.05 -8.93 -9.11
C VAL A 152 10.50 -9.60 -7.80
N ALA A 153 11.82 -9.58 -7.55
CA ALA A 153 12.40 -10.27 -6.39
C ALA A 153 12.27 -9.47 -5.09
N CYS A 154 12.04 -8.17 -5.17
CA CYS A 154 11.98 -7.31 -3.99
C CYS A 154 10.95 -7.79 -2.95
N GLY A 155 11.40 -7.99 -1.71
CA GLY A 155 10.55 -8.42 -0.60
C GLY A 155 9.97 -9.83 -0.72
N LYS A 156 10.46 -10.67 -1.65
CA LYS A 156 10.00 -12.06 -1.82
C LYS A 156 10.09 -12.85 -0.52
N ASN A 157 9.02 -13.56 -0.17
CA ASN A 157 8.81 -14.31 1.07
C ASN A 157 8.88 -13.47 2.36
N ALA A 158 9.07 -12.14 2.29
CA ALA A 158 9.28 -11.29 3.46
C ALA A 158 7.98 -10.88 4.16
N TYR A 159 6.83 -11.27 3.60
CA TYR A 159 5.49 -10.97 4.09
C TYR A 159 4.68 -12.24 4.39
N ASP A 160 5.35 -13.40 4.38
CA ASP A 160 4.74 -14.66 4.79
C ASP A 160 4.68 -14.71 6.31
N GLY A 161 3.49 -15.01 6.84
CA GLY A 161 3.26 -15.21 8.25
C GLY A 161 3.65 -16.62 8.70
N PRO A 162 3.43 -16.94 9.99
CA PRO A 162 3.70 -18.27 10.51
C PRO A 162 2.88 -19.35 9.78
N THR A 163 3.30 -20.61 9.92
CA THR A 163 2.62 -21.77 9.34
C THR A 163 1.13 -21.76 9.67
N GLY A 164 0.27 -21.85 8.64
CA GLY A 164 -1.18 -21.78 8.77
C GLY A 164 -1.78 -20.37 8.68
N SER A 165 -0.95 -19.33 8.52
CA SER A 165 -1.46 -17.97 8.28
C SER A 165 -2.00 -17.80 6.86
N LYS A 166 -2.89 -16.82 6.67
CA LYS A 166 -3.45 -16.47 5.35
C LYS A 166 -2.41 -15.84 4.42
N CYS A 167 -1.36 -15.24 4.99
CA CYS A 167 -0.23 -14.69 4.25
C CYS A 167 0.82 -15.77 4.09
N SER A 168 0.76 -16.52 2.99
CA SER A 168 1.77 -17.51 2.62
C SER A 168 2.08 -17.37 1.14
N ASN A 169 3.25 -17.84 0.69
CA ASN A 169 3.63 -17.83 -0.73
C ASN A 169 3.46 -16.45 -1.38
N ASP A 170 3.86 -15.37 -0.69
CA ASP A 170 3.76 -13.98 -1.15
C ASP A 170 2.34 -13.47 -1.45
N LEU A 171 1.27 -14.17 -1.02
CA LEU A 171 -0.10 -13.74 -1.30
C LEU A 171 -0.44 -12.37 -0.67
N CYS A 172 0.26 -11.98 0.40
CA CYS A 172 0.12 -10.66 1.03
C CYS A 172 1.15 -9.64 0.55
N ARG A 173 2.07 -10.01 -0.35
CA ARG A 173 3.08 -9.09 -0.89
C ARG A 173 2.45 -8.22 -1.98
N ARG A 174 2.48 -6.91 -1.79
CA ARG A 174 2.11 -5.91 -2.80
C ARG A 174 3.36 -5.24 -3.32
N THR A 175 3.40 -4.94 -4.61
CA THR A 175 4.55 -4.30 -5.26
C THR A 175 4.08 -3.26 -6.26
N VAL A 176 4.82 -2.15 -6.35
CA VAL A 176 4.83 -1.27 -7.53
C VAL A 176 6.24 -1.22 -8.08
N THR A 177 6.34 -1.16 -9.41
CA THR A 177 7.62 -1.15 -10.11
C THR A 177 7.65 -0.05 -11.16
N THR A 178 8.83 0.50 -11.43
CA THR A 178 9.08 1.38 -12.57
C THR A 178 10.47 1.11 -13.13
N LEU A 179 10.60 1.22 -14.45
CA LEU A 179 11.86 1.04 -15.14
C LEU A 179 12.47 2.41 -15.42
N VAL A 180 13.67 2.65 -14.89
CA VAL A 180 14.46 3.86 -15.17
C VAL A 180 15.49 3.52 -16.23
N ARG A 181 15.39 4.17 -17.40
CA ARG A 181 16.34 4.01 -18.51
C ARG A 181 17.29 5.19 -18.56
N ILE A 182 18.60 4.92 -18.51
CA ILE A 182 19.62 5.96 -18.64
C ILE A 182 20.13 5.99 -20.09
N GLY A 183 19.85 7.08 -20.79
CA GLY A 183 20.39 7.31 -22.13
C GLY A 183 21.91 7.43 -22.11
N SER A 184 22.58 6.84 -23.10
CA SER A 184 24.01 7.04 -23.33
C SER A 184 24.26 8.51 -23.72
N LEU A 185 25.19 9.14 -23.01
CA LEU A 185 25.73 10.43 -23.42
C LEU A 185 26.86 10.14 -24.41
N SER A 186 26.59 10.29 -25.71
CA SER A 186 27.63 10.49 -26.72
C SER A 186 28.21 11.89 -26.60
#